data_AF-H5SAD4-F1
#
_entry.id   AF-H5SAD4-F1
#
_cell.length_a   1.000
_cell.length_b   1.000
_cell.length_c   1.000
_cell.angle_alpha   90.00
_cell.angle_beta   90.00
_cell.angle_gamma   90.00
#
_symmetry.space_group_name_H-M   'P 1'
#
loop_
_entity.id
_entity.type
_entity.pdbx_description
1 polymer ?
#
loop_
_entity_poly.entity_id
_entity_poly.type
_entity_poly.pdbx_seq_one_letter_code
_entity_poly.pdbx_strand_id
1 'polypeptide(L)'
;MSDLICLVADKNMEAAMVELLKRPAALGIRQIAVEVVVHPRRDPGVFREGIEFLRPLRDKYGHGLLLLDAAWEGAPQDVQGQLDQALVKAGLSHWARAIVIAPELEAWVWSNSPHVDEALGWSGRQPSLRVWLKQKGLWAANEPKPKNPKAAVKSALYEVKSRAPPPSTGRSRRR
;
A
#
# COMPACT_ATOMS: atom_id res chain seq x y z
N MET A 1 22.68 17.13 14.81
CA MET A 1 21.31 17.40 14.33
C MET A 1 21.08 16.45 13.16
N SER A 2 20.08 15.57 13.26
CA SER A 2 19.80 14.59 12.19
C SER A 2 18.99 15.25 11.08
N ASP A 3 19.10 14.77 9.84
CA ASP A 3 18.45 15.42 8.69
C ASP A 3 16.93 15.19 8.71
N LEU A 4 16.47 13.98 9.04
CA LEU A 4 15.07 13.58 8.89
C LEU A 4 14.60 12.67 10.04
N ILE A 5 13.42 12.96 10.59
CA ILE A 5 12.64 12.02 11.39
C ILE A 5 11.43 11.54 10.57
N CYS A 6 11.26 10.22 10.47
CA CYS A 6 10.13 9.61 9.76
C CYS A 6 9.29 8.78 10.73
N LEU A 7 8.03 9.17 10.92
CA LEU A 7 7.05 8.37 11.65
C LEU A 7 6.26 7.52 10.65
N VAL A 8 6.34 6.20 10.79
CA VAL A 8 5.71 5.22 9.88
C VAL A 8 4.65 4.39 10.59
N ALA A 9 3.71 3.84 9.83
CA ALA A 9 2.62 3.02 10.38
C ALA A 9 3.02 1.59 10.75
N ASP A 10 3.98 0.98 10.05
CA ASP A 10 4.35 -0.41 10.31
C ASP A 10 5.84 -0.72 10.08
N LYS A 11 6.21 -1.97 10.40
CA LYS A 11 7.58 -2.47 10.26
C LYS A 11 8.02 -2.71 8.82
N ASN A 12 7.08 -2.89 7.89
CA ASN A 12 7.42 -3.00 6.48
C ASN A 12 7.82 -1.63 5.93
N MET A 13 7.09 -0.57 6.27
CA MET A 13 7.44 0.81 5.95
C MET A 13 8.76 1.21 6.60
N GLU A 14 8.99 0.84 7.86
CA GLU A 14 10.28 1.07 8.53
C GLU A 14 11.43 0.43 7.75
N ALA A 15 11.33 -0.86 7.45
CA ALA A 15 12.35 -1.58 6.70
C ALA A 15 12.58 -0.97 5.31
N ALA A 16 11.49 -0.62 4.60
CA ALA A 16 11.58 0.02 3.29
C ALA A 16 12.31 1.37 3.35
N MET A 17 11.96 2.24 4.29
CA MET A 17 12.60 3.55 4.44
C MET A 17 14.08 3.41 4.85
N VAL A 18 14.40 2.52 5.78
CA VAL A 18 15.77 2.28 6.23
C VAL A 18 16.64 1.75 5.08
N GLU A 19 16.18 0.73 4.35
CA GLU A 19 16.96 0.12 3.26
C GLU A 19 17.08 1.04 2.04
N LEU A 20 16.04 1.83 1.74
CA LEU A 20 16.06 2.81 0.66
C LEU A 20 17.10 3.91 0.94
N LEU A 21 17.07 4.48 2.14
CA LEU A 21 17.91 5.63 2.51
C LEU A 21 19.35 5.25 2.84
N LYS A 22 19.65 3.96 3.01
CA LYS A 22 21.02 3.40 3.01
C LYS A 22 21.71 3.47 1.65
N ARG A 23 20.98 3.74 0.56
CA ARG A 23 21.50 3.72 -0.82
C ARG A 23 21.48 5.10 -1.49
N PRO A 24 22.08 6.15 -0.91
CA PRO A 24 21.98 7.52 -1.42
C PRO A 24 22.49 7.67 -2.86
N ALA A 25 23.55 6.92 -3.23
CA ALA A 25 24.09 6.93 -4.59
C ALA A 25 23.10 6.40 -5.65
N ALA A 26 22.31 5.36 -5.32
CA ALA A 26 21.29 4.83 -6.22
C ALA A 26 20.11 5.79 -6.41
N LEU A 27 19.89 6.66 -5.42
CA LEU A 27 18.86 7.70 -5.44
C LEU A 27 19.36 9.02 -6.05
N GLY A 28 20.66 9.15 -6.35
CA GLY A 28 21.24 10.39 -6.84
C GLY A 28 21.23 11.53 -5.81
N ILE A 29 21.17 11.21 -4.52
CA ILE A 29 21.16 12.20 -3.43
C ILE A 29 22.43 12.10 -2.58
N ARG A 30 22.71 13.15 -1.80
CA ARG A 30 23.71 13.07 -0.73
C ARG A 30 23.25 12.09 0.36
N GLN A 31 24.20 11.61 1.16
CA GLN A 31 23.85 10.88 2.38
C GLN A 31 23.09 11.79 3.35
N ILE A 32 22.05 11.24 3.97
CA ILE A 32 21.23 11.90 4.98
C ILE A 32 21.17 11.05 6.26
N ALA A 33 21.20 11.69 7.42
CA ALA A 33 21.01 11.04 8.72
C ALA A 33 19.50 10.95 9.04
N VAL A 34 18.98 9.73 9.11
CA VAL A 34 17.53 9.48 9.23
C VAL A 34 17.24 8.62 10.44
N GLU A 35 16.25 9.04 11.22
CA GLU A 35 15.63 8.22 12.25
C GLU A 35 14.23 7.82 11.78
N VAL A 36 13.88 6.54 11.92
CA VAL A 36 12.57 6.01 11.57
C VAL A 36 11.92 5.42 12.81
N VAL A 37 10.69 5.83 13.10
CA VAL A 37 9.94 5.39 14.28
C VAL A 37 8.62 4.79 13.81
N VAL A 38 8.28 3.61 14.33
CA VAL A 38 6.99 2.97 14.07
C VAL A 38 5.98 3.41 15.11
N HIS A 39 4.85 3.94 14.67
CA HIS A 39 3.77 4.32 15.58
C HIS A 39 3.07 3.06 16.14
N PRO A 40 2.89 2.94 17.47
CA PRO A 40 2.32 1.72 18.09
C PRO A 40 0.88 1.45 17.65
N ARG A 41 0.14 2.51 17.27
CA ARG A 41 -1.25 2.44 16.78
C ARG A 41 -1.39 2.42 15.26
N ARG A 42 -0.31 2.13 14.52
CA ARG A 42 -0.31 1.99 13.06
C ARG A 42 -0.90 3.21 12.33
N ASP A 43 -1.51 3.02 11.17
CA ASP A 43 -2.06 4.09 10.33
C ASP A 43 -3.05 5.00 11.07
N PRO A 44 -4.03 4.49 11.85
CA PRO A 44 -4.91 5.36 12.64
C PRO A 44 -4.14 6.23 13.65
N GLY A 45 -3.06 5.70 14.21
CA GLY A 45 -2.21 6.42 15.15
C GLY A 45 -1.37 7.50 14.46
N VAL A 46 -0.72 7.18 13.34
CA VAL A 46 0.01 8.16 12.53
C VAL A 46 -0.93 9.28 12.10
N PHE A 47 -2.14 8.93 11.64
CA PHE A 47 -3.14 9.91 11.20
C PHE A 47 -3.60 10.85 12.33
N ARG A 48 -3.93 10.29 13.50
CA ARG A 48 -4.52 11.07 14.60
C ARG A 48 -3.49 11.83 15.43
N GLU A 49 -2.25 11.32 15.52
CA GLU A 49 -1.29 11.73 16.55
C GLU A 49 0.07 12.07 15.98
N GLY A 50 0.33 11.78 14.71
CA GLY A 50 1.63 12.01 14.09
C GLY A 50 2.09 13.47 14.16
N ILE A 51 1.17 14.43 14.06
CA ILE A 51 1.48 15.86 14.16
C ILE A 51 1.99 16.22 15.55
N GLU A 52 1.29 15.78 16.60
CA GLU A 52 1.70 16.03 17.99
C GLU A 52 2.97 15.25 18.37
N PHE A 53 3.16 14.07 17.78
CA PHE A 53 4.40 13.31 17.90
C PHE A 53 5.60 14.07 17.31
N LEU A 54 5.45 14.68 16.11
CA LEU A 54 6.55 15.36 15.43
C LEU A 54 6.86 16.74 16.01
N ARG A 55 5.86 17.46 16.52
CA ARG A 55 6.00 18.84 17.04
C ARG A 55 7.20 19.04 17.98
N PRO A 56 7.42 18.22 19.04
CA PRO A 56 8.55 18.41 19.95
C PRO A 56 9.92 18.05 19.36
N LEU A 57 9.95 17.47 18.16
CA LEU A 57 11.18 17.02 17.50
C LEU A 57 11.72 18.06 16.51
N ARG A 58 10.99 19.16 16.27
CA ARG A 58 11.36 20.22 15.31
C ARG A 58 12.77 20.77 15.51
N ASP A 59 13.21 20.95 16.75
CA ASP A 59 14.52 21.52 17.05
C ASP A 59 15.67 20.49 17.04
N LYS A 60 15.34 19.19 16.85
CA LYS A 60 16.31 18.09 16.83
C LYS A 60 16.60 17.59 15.41
N TYR A 61 15.67 17.80 14.48
CA TYR A 61 15.73 17.30 13.12
C TYR A 61 15.53 18.41 12.09
N GLY A 62 16.24 18.32 10.96
CA GLY A 62 16.08 19.25 9.85
C GLY A 62 14.69 19.21 9.23
N HIS A 63 14.08 18.02 9.16
CA HIS A 63 12.77 17.78 8.57
C HIS A 63 11.99 16.66 9.27
N GLY A 64 10.67 16.68 9.10
CA GLY A 64 9.75 15.62 9.55
C GLY A 64 8.98 14.97 8.41
N LEU A 65 8.71 13.67 8.51
CA LEU A 65 7.90 12.94 7.54
C LEU A 65 6.91 12.02 8.26
N LEU A 66 5.63 12.10 7.89
CA LEU A 66 4.61 11.11 8.23
C LEU A 66 4.39 10.19 7.02
N LEU A 67 4.39 8.87 7.24
CA LEU A 67 4.13 7.87 6.20
C LEU A 67 3.12 6.83 6.69
N LEU A 68 2.02 6.69 5.96
CA LEU A 68 0.92 5.77 6.29
C LEU A 68 0.16 5.37 5.02
N ASP A 69 -0.58 4.26 5.09
CA ASP A 69 -1.54 3.85 4.07
C ASP A 69 -2.94 4.29 4.48
N ALA A 70 -3.79 4.73 3.55
CA ALA A 70 -5.20 5.03 3.78
C ALA A 70 -6.09 3.78 4.04
N ALA A 71 -5.53 2.57 4.02
CA ALA A 71 -6.24 1.31 4.11
C ALA A 71 -6.58 0.85 5.54
N TRP A 72 -7.36 1.61 6.31
CA TRP A 72 -7.86 1.17 7.62
C TRP A 72 -9.36 1.43 7.84
N GLU A 73 -9.95 0.71 8.80
CA GLU A 73 -11.37 0.86 9.12
C GLU A 73 -11.68 2.24 9.71
N GLY A 74 -12.63 2.96 9.10
CA GLY A 74 -12.98 4.32 9.50
C GLY A 74 -11.95 5.38 9.06
N ALA A 75 -11.08 5.06 8.10
CA ALA A 75 -10.27 6.06 7.41
C ALA A 75 -11.17 7.11 6.73
N PRO A 76 -10.89 8.41 6.90
CA PRO A 76 -11.56 9.44 6.11
C PRO A 76 -11.30 9.27 4.60
N GLN A 77 -12.20 9.79 3.77
CA GLN A 77 -12.02 9.73 2.31
C GLN A 77 -10.79 10.48 1.82
N ASP A 78 -10.43 11.59 2.47
CA ASP A 78 -9.28 12.43 2.10
C ASP A 78 -8.29 12.53 3.26
N VAL A 79 -7.56 11.44 3.50
CA VAL A 79 -6.52 11.37 4.55
C VAL A 79 -5.40 12.37 4.27
N GLN A 80 -4.95 12.47 3.01
CA GLN A 80 -3.84 13.34 2.61
C GLN A 80 -4.18 14.81 2.85
N GLY A 81 -5.31 15.29 2.31
CA GLY A 81 -5.72 16.67 2.49
C GLY A 81 -5.95 17.05 3.94
N GLN A 82 -6.47 16.12 4.77
CA GLN A 82 -6.62 16.36 6.20
C GLN A 82 -5.30 16.50 6.94
N LEU A 83 -4.30 15.65 6.63
CA LEU A 83 -2.97 15.76 7.22
C LEU A 83 -2.23 17.02 6.76
N ASP A 84 -2.35 17.39 5.49
CA ASP A 84 -1.74 18.61 4.96
C ASP A 84 -2.34 19.86 5.64
N GLN A 85 -3.66 19.91 5.80
CA GLN A 85 -4.31 20.99 6.55
C GLN A 85 -3.91 20.99 8.03
N ALA A 86 -3.74 19.82 8.66
CA ALA A 86 -3.30 19.72 10.05
C ALA A 86 -1.86 20.23 10.21
N LEU A 87 -0.95 19.91 9.28
CA LEU A 87 0.41 20.43 9.25
C LEU A 87 0.44 21.96 9.10
N VAL A 88 -0.41 22.53 8.24
CA VAL A 88 -0.54 23.99 8.08
C VAL A 88 -1.04 24.63 9.37
N LYS A 89 -2.12 24.09 9.96
CA LYS A 89 -2.70 24.60 11.21
C LYS A 89 -1.72 24.52 12.39
N ALA A 90 -0.87 23.49 12.42
CA ALA A 90 0.17 23.33 13.43
C ALA A 90 1.42 24.20 13.17
N GLY A 91 1.48 24.92 12.04
CA GLY A 91 2.67 25.69 11.65
C GLY A 91 3.89 24.81 11.39
N LEU A 92 3.67 23.57 10.91
CA LEU A 92 4.72 22.60 10.61
C LEU A 92 4.86 22.34 9.10
N SER A 93 3.99 22.92 8.26
CA SER A 93 3.98 22.70 6.81
C SER A 93 5.21 23.22 6.06
N HIS A 94 6.10 24.00 6.68
CA HIS A 94 7.40 24.36 6.08
C HIS A 94 8.51 23.35 6.43
N TRP A 95 8.31 22.53 7.45
CA TRP A 95 9.32 21.64 8.03
C TRP A 95 8.99 20.16 7.85
N ALA A 96 7.71 19.80 7.89
CA ALA A 96 7.23 18.44 7.75
C ALA A 96 6.32 18.22 6.54
N ARG A 97 6.22 16.97 6.10
CA ARG A 97 5.29 16.49 5.07
C ARG A 97 4.59 15.22 5.51
N ALA A 98 3.37 15.01 5.04
CA ALA A 98 2.69 13.72 5.12
C ALA A 98 2.66 13.09 3.72
N ILE A 99 2.98 11.80 3.65
CA ILE A 99 2.82 10.98 2.45
C ILE A 99 1.84 9.88 2.81
N VAL A 100 0.64 9.97 2.25
CA VAL A 100 -0.35 8.91 2.32
C VAL A 100 -0.21 8.04 1.09
N ILE A 101 0.14 6.79 1.31
CA ILE A 101 0.10 5.78 0.26
C ILE A 101 -1.37 5.45 0.03
N ALA A 102 -1.91 5.90 -1.09
CA ALA A 102 -3.22 5.45 -1.53
C ALA A 102 -3.09 3.99 -2.01
N PRO A 103 -3.90 3.06 -1.49
CA PRO A 103 -3.76 1.64 -1.82
C PRO A 103 -4.34 1.35 -3.22
N GLU A 104 -3.81 1.91 -4.32
CA GLU A 104 -4.40 1.74 -5.66
C GLU A 104 -3.43 1.71 -6.85
N LEU A 105 -2.25 1.09 -6.70
CA LEU A 105 -1.60 0.54 -7.91
C LEU A 105 -2.45 -0.58 -8.57
N GLU A 106 -3.48 -1.10 -7.87
CA GLU A 106 -4.42 -2.11 -8.36
C GLU A 106 -5.58 -1.57 -9.20
N ALA A 107 -5.91 -0.26 -9.18
CA ALA A 107 -7.03 0.25 -9.99
C ALA A 107 -6.79 0.08 -11.51
N TRP A 108 -5.52 0.16 -11.95
CA TRP A 108 -5.12 -0.05 -13.33
C TRP A 108 -5.16 -1.54 -13.72
N VAL A 109 -4.91 -2.43 -12.75
CA VAL A 109 -5.07 -3.89 -12.88
C VAL A 109 -6.55 -4.24 -13.15
N TRP A 110 -7.50 -3.41 -12.73
CA TRP A 110 -8.92 -3.65 -12.98
C TRP A 110 -9.48 -3.00 -14.26
N SER A 111 -8.65 -2.28 -15.01
CA SER A 111 -8.99 -1.91 -16.40
C SER A 111 -9.15 -3.19 -17.25
N ASN A 112 -9.79 -3.13 -18.43
CA ASN A 112 -10.03 -4.29 -19.31
C ASN A 112 -8.73 -4.92 -19.90
N SER A 113 -7.60 -4.83 -19.19
CA SER A 113 -6.32 -5.39 -19.59
C SER A 113 -6.35 -6.92 -19.51
N PRO A 114 -6.09 -7.63 -20.63
CA PRO A 114 -6.05 -9.09 -20.65
C PRO A 114 -4.87 -9.67 -19.83
N HIS A 115 -3.85 -8.85 -19.54
CA HIS A 115 -2.67 -9.26 -18.76
C HIS A 115 -3.00 -9.65 -17.32
N VAL A 116 -4.16 -9.22 -16.80
CA VAL A 116 -4.57 -9.45 -15.41
C VAL A 116 -5.12 -10.87 -15.26
N ASP A 117 -5.89 -11.32 -16.24
CA ASP A 117 -6.36 -12.69 -16.32
C ASP A 117 -5.17 -13.65 -16.43
N GLU A 118 -4.13 -13.28 -17.19
CA GLU A 118 -2.89 -14.05 -17.30
C GLU A 118 -2.13 -14.12 -15.98
N ALA A 119 -1.85 -12.97 -15.36
CA ALA A 119 -1.10 -12.90 -14.10
C ALA A 119 -1.78 -13.67 -12.96
N LEU A 120 -3.11 -13.77 -12.96
CA LEU A 120 -3.88 -14.48 -11.95
C LEU A 120 -4.12 -15.95 -12.30
N GLY A 121 -3.69 -16.44 -13.46
CA GLY A 121 -3.99 -17.81 -13.92
C GLY A 121 -5.47 -18.04 -14.27
N TRP A 122 -6.16 -16.95 -14.63
CA TRP A 122 -7.55 -16.93 -15.07
C TRP A 122 -7.71 -17.05 -16.59
N SER A 123 -6.63 -16.97 -17.36
CA SER A 123 -6.64 -17.14 -18.81
C SER A 123 -7.39 -18.40 -19.25
N GLY A 124 -8.30 -18.24 -20.22
CA GLY A 124 -9.09 -19.35 -20.78
C GLY A 124 -10.24 -19.86 -19.90
N ARG A 125 -10.49 -19.25 -18.73
CA ARG A 125 -11.63 -19.63 -17.86
C ARG A 125 -12.93 -18.93 -18.29
N GLN A 126 -14.04 -19.61 -18.04
CA GLN A 126 -15.40 -19.08 -18.21
C GLN A 126 -16.16 -19.20 -16.88
N PRO A 127 -16.81 -18.12 -16.39
CA PRO A 127 -16.84 -16.78 -16.97
C PRO A 127 -15.51 -16.00 -16.78
N SER A 128 -15.35 -14.87 -17.48
CA SER A 128 -14.18 -13.99 -17.31
C SER A 128 -14.07 -13.50 -15.87
N LEU A 129 -12.86 -13.13 -15.44
CA LEU A 129 -12.58 -12.72 -14.06
C LEU A 129 -13.55 -11.63 -13.59
N ARG A 130 -13.78 -10.61 -14.42
CA ARG A 130 -14.69 -9.50 -14.10
C ARG A 130 -16.13 -9.96 -13.92
N VAL A 131 -16.63 -10.84 -14.79
CA VAL A 131 -18.00 -11.38 -14.68
C VAL A 131 -18.11 -12.26 -13.43
N TRP A 132 -17.09 -13.06 -13.13
CA TRP A 132 -17.04 -13.88 -11.92
C TRP A 132 -17.06 -13.02 -10.65
N LEU A 133 -16.25 -11.96 -10.59
CA LEU A 133 -16.23 -11.02 -9.47
C LEU A 133 -17.57 -10.31 -9.27
N LYS A 134 -18.26 -9.96 -10.37
CA LYS A 134 -19.62 -9.41 -10.33
C LYS A 134 -20.63 -10.42 -9.79
N GLN A 135 -20.59 -11.67 -10.25
CA GLN A 135 -21.46 -12.74 -9.75
C GLN A 135 -21.24 -13.03 -8.26
N LYS A 136 -20.01 -12.88 -7.77
CA LYS A 136 -19.66 -13.03 -6.34
C LYS A 136 -20.00 -11.80 -5.50
N GLY A 137 -20.52 -10.73 -6.08
CA GLY A 137 -20.80 -9.47 -5.38
C GLY A 137 -19.55 -8.71 -4.91
N LEU A 138 -18.36 -9.13 -5.35
CA LEU A 138 -17.09 -8.49 -5.01
C LEU A 138 -16.83 -7.24 -5.84
N TRP A 139 -17.55 -7.08 -6.95
CA TRP A 139 -17.45 -5.94 -7.85
C TRP A 139 -18.84 -5.47 -8.27
N ALA A 140 -19.18 -4.22 -7.97
CA ALA A 140 -20.44 -3.61 -8.38
C ALA A 140 -20.49 -3.39 -9.90
N ALA A 141 -21.66 -3.52 -10.50
CA ALA A 141 -21.84 -3.49 -11.97
C ALA A 141 -21.33 -2.21 -12.64
N ASN A 142 -21.40 -1.08 -11.93
CA ASN A 142 -21.11 0.27 -12.44
C ASN A 142 -19.82 0.89 -11.86
N GLU A 143 -18.99 0.12 -11.15
CA GLU A 143 -17.75 0.64 -10.58
C GLU A 143 -16.54 0.28 -11.48
N PRO A 144 -15.57 1.19 -11.64
CA PRO A 144 -14.36 0.94 -12.43
C PRO A 144 -13.41 -0.08 -11.77
N LYS A 145 -13.63 -0.42 -10.49
CA LYS A 145 -12.83 -1.36 -9.70
C LYS A 145 -13.69 -2.03 -8.61
N PRO A 146 -13.25 -3.16 -8.02
CA PRO A 146 -13.85 -3.72 -6.81
C PRO A 146 -13.77 -2.76 -5.62
N LYS A 147 -14.75 -2.80 -4.71
CA LYS A 147 -14.72 -2.03 -3.45
C LYS A 147 -13.55 -2.40 -2.54
N ASN A 148 -13.07 -3.64 -2.64
CA ASN A 148 -11.88 -4.11 -1.94
C ASN A 148 -10.99 -4.90 -2.93
N PRO A 149 -10.09 -4.20 -3.65
CA PRO A 149 -9.21 -4.80 -4.67
C PRO A 149 -8.40 -6.01 -4.17
N LYS A 150 -7.78 -5.88 -2.98
CA LYS A 150 -6.99 -6.94 -2.36
C LYS A 150 -7.79 -8.19 -2.05
N ALA A 151 -9.02 -8.04 -1.55
CA ALA A 151 -9.92 -9.16 -1.30
C ALA A 151 -10.36 -9.84 -2.60
N ALA A 152 -10.60 -9.05 -3.67
CA ALA A 152 -10.94 -9.57 -4.99
C ALA A 152 -9.80 -10.41 -5.60
N VAL A 153 -8.56 -9.93 -5.56
CA VAL A 153 -7.37 -10.70 -6.01
C VAL A 153 -7.22 -12.00 -5.23
N LYS A 154 -7.31 -11.95 -3.90
CA LYS A 154 -7.20 -13.16 -3.06
C LYS A 154 -8.27 -14.20 -3.40
N SER A 155 -9.50 -13.74 -3.63
CA SER A 155 -10.63 -14.61 -3.99
C SER A 155 -10.41 -15.26 -5.34
N ALA A 156 -9.89 -14.51 -6.31
CA ALA A 156 -9.54 -15.04 -7.63
C ALA A 156 -8.43 -16.11 -7.55
N LEU A 157 -7.33 -15.83 -6.85
CA LEU A 157 -6.23 -16.80 -6.67
C LEU A 157 -6.69 -18.08 -5.96
N TYR A 158 -7.60 -17.97 -5.00
CA TYR A 158 -8.18 -19.12 -4.32
C TYR A 158 -9.01 -19.99 -5.27
N GLU A 159 -9.88 -19.38 -6.08
CA GLU A 159 -10.67 -20.11 -7.09
C GLU A 159 -9.79 -20.74 -8.18
N VAL A 160 -8.67 -20.11 -8.51
CA VAL A 160 -7.70 -20.67 -9.46
C VAL A 160 -7.07 -21.94 -8.92
N LYS A 161 -6.63 -21.91 -7.66
CA LYS A 161 -6.04 -23.07 -6.98
C LYS A 161 -7.04 -24.19 -6.71
N SER A 162 -8.28 -23.87 -6.32
CA SER A 162 -9.30 -24.88 -5.97
C SER A 162 -9.80 -25.67 -7.18
N ARG A 163 -9.72 -25.09 -8.38
CA ARG A 163 -10.15 -25.73 -9.64
C ARG A 163 -9.00 -26.12 -10.57
N ALA A 164 -7.75 -26.06 -10.10
CA ALA A 164 -6.62 -26.56 -10.87
C ALA A 164 -6.75 -28.09 -11.04
N PRO A 165 -6.61 -28.65 -12.26
CA PRO A 165 -6.58 -30.10 -12.43
C PRO A 165 -5.39 -30.67 -11.63
N PRO A 166 -5.53 -31.87 -11.03
CA PRO A 166 -4.41 -32.51 -10.35
C PRO A 166 -3.25 -32.71 -11.33
N PRO A 167 -1.99 -32.59 -10.87
CA PRO A 167 -0.83 -32.81 -11.74
C PRO A 167 -0.92 -34.21 -12.34
N SER A 168 -0.80 -34.30 -13.67
CA SER A 168 -0.83 -35.56 -14.39
C SER A 168 0.37 -36.42 -13.96
N THR A 169 0.11 -37.45 -13.16
CA THR A 169 1.11 -38.46 -12.83
C THR A 169 1.38 -39.30 -14.07
N GLY A 170 2.35 -38.87 -14.88
CA GLY A 170 2.88 -39.64 -16.00
C GLY A 170 3.64 -40.86 -15.50
N ARG A 171 2.94 -41.99 -15.28
CA ARG A 171 3.59 -43.30 -15.14
C ARG A 171 4.03 -43.78 -16.52
N SER A 172 5.29 -43.54 -16.85
CA SER A 172 5.98 -44.26 -17.92
C SER A 172 6.22 -45.71 -17.46
N ARG A 173 5.34 -46.64 -17.85
CA ARG A 173 5.68 -48.06 -17.87
C ARG A 173 6.33 -48.34 -19.23
N ARG A 174 7.67 -48.41 -19.26
CA ARG A 174 8.36 -49.08 -20.35
C ARG A 174 8.53 -50.56 -19.96
N ARG A 175 8.01 -51.42 -20.82
CA ARG A 175 8.35 -52.84 -20.93
C ARG A 175 9.70 -52.97 -21.62
#